data_AF-A0A3D2N133-F1
#
_entry.id   AF-A0A3D2N133-F1
#
_cell.length_a   1.000
_cell.length_b   1.000
_cell.length_c   1.000
_cell.angle_alpha   90.00
_cell.angle_beta   90.00
_cell.angle_gamma   90.00
#
_symmetry.space_group_name_H-M   'P 1'
#
loop_
_entity.id
_entity.type
_entity.pdbx_description
1 polymer ?
#
loop_
_entity_poly.entity_id
_entity_poly.type
_entity_poly.pdbx_seq_one_letter_code
_entity_poly.pdbx_strand_id
1 'polypeptide(L)'
;GQLGPVLEQLADYTENRQHTAQKLQMALIYPFVLIGVAIAVVTALMVFVVPEMVGIFAQTKTDLPPLTVGLIATSDFLTNQGWILGLAIVGLVVVTQRLLKNPVYKRMSDGVLLRVPGIRRILIGMDTARFSSTLSILMASGVPLLEALKIAGAVMNNLVLRAASQEVAGKVQEGSSLNRALSQEAFFPPMMVHMVASGETSGELE
;
A
#
# COMPACT_ATOMS: atom_id res chain seq x y z
N GLY A 1 24.47 26.63 18.12
CA GLY A 1 23.00 26.52 18.02
C GLY A 1 22.65 25.30 17.21
N GLN A 2 21.66 24.52 17.63
CA GLN A 2 21.32 23.21 17.07
C GLN A 2 20.62 23.25 15.68
N LEU A 3 20.56 24.41 15.02
CA LEU A 3 19.89 24.58 13.73
C LEU A 3 20.62 23.91 12.56
N GLY A 4 21.96 23.92 12.56
CA GLY A 4 22.76 23.30 11.48
C GLY A 4 22.47 21.81 11.32
N PRO A 5 22.60 21.00 12.39
CA PRO A 5 22.31 19.56 12.35
C PRO A 5 20.87 19.22 11.95
N VAL A 6 19.89 20.02 12.41
CA VAL A 6 18.47 19.81 12.08
C VAL A 6 18.18 20.12 10.61
N LEU A 7 18.78 21.17 10.06
CA LEU A 7 18.64 21.52 8.65
C LEU A 7 19.31 20.47 7.74
N GLU A 8 20.43 19.91 8.18
CA GLU A 8 21.13 18.83 7.47
C GLU A 8 20.32 17.54 7.45
N GLN A 9 19.72 17.13 8.58
CA GLN A 9 18.79 15.99 8.62
C GLN A 9 17.53 16.21 7.76
N LEU A 10 16.99 17.43 7.73
CA LEU A 10 15.85 17.74 6.87
C LEU A 10 16.23 17.70 5.38
N ALA A 11 17.43 18.13 5.04
CA ALA A 11 17.98 18.03 3.69
C ALA A 11 18.13 16.56 3.28
N ASP A 12 18.80 15.74 4.11
CA ASP A 12 18.98 14.30 3.88
C ASP A 12 17.64 13.56 3.76
N TYR A 13 16.67 13.88 4.64
CA TYR A 13 15.33 13.30 4.58
C TYR A 13 14.61 13.66 3.28
N THR A 14 14.72 14.90 2.83
CA THR A 14 14.08 15.38 1.59
C THR A 14 14.72 14.76 0.36
N GLU A 15 16.05 14.66 0.33
CA GLU A 15 16.83 14.04 -0.73
C GLU A 15 16.52 12.54 -0.84
N ASN A 16 16.55 11.81 0.28
CA ASN A 16 16.19 10.39 0.30
C ASN A 16 14.73 10.15 -0.12
N ARG A 17 13.81 11.04 0.27
CA ARG A 17 12.41 10.98 -0.16
C ARG A 17 12.28 11.19 -1.67
N GLN A 18 13.00 12.16 -2.23
CA GLN A 18 13.02 12.42 -3.67
C GLN A 18 13.62 11.24 -4.43
N HIS A 19 14.77 10.70 -4.01
CA HIS A 19 15.38 9.52 -4.60
C HIS A 19 14.47 8.30 -4.53
N THR A 20 13.79 8.07 -3.40
CA THR A 20 12.85 6.95 -3.25
C THR A 20 11.64 7.11 -4.18
N ALA A 21 11.08 8.31 -4.26
CA ALA A 21 9.95 8.60 -5.15
C ALA A 21 10.33 8.48 -6.63
N GLN A 22 11.51 8.95 -7.02
CA GLN A 22 11.99 8.90 -8.40
C GLN A 22 12.35 7.47 -8.81
N LYS A 23 12.98 6.68 -7.93
CA LYS A 23 13.22 5.24 -8.16
C LYS A 23 11.89 4.48 -8.32
N LEU A 24 10.88 4.77 -7.50
CA LEU A 24 9.54 4.18 -7.63
C LEU A 24 8.86 4.59 -8.94
N GLN A 25 8.90 5.87 -9.32
CA GLN A 25 8.34 6.34 -10.59
C GLN A 25 9.01 5.64 -11.78
N MET A 26 10.33 5.64 -11.84
CA MET A 26 11.06 5.00 -12.93
C MET A 26 10.85 3.49 -12.99
N ALA A 27 10.78 2.82 -11.83
CA ALA A 27 10.52 1.39 -11.76
C ALA A 27 9.10 1.01 -12.22
N LEU A 28 8.12 1.91 -12.06
CA LEU A 28 6.73 1.69 -12.47
C LEU A 28 6.46 2.06 -13.93
N ILE A 29 7.28 2.94 -14.54
CA ILE A 29 7.13 3.30 -15.97
C ILE A 29 7.16 2.04 -16.85
N TYR A 30 8.13 1.15 -16.65
CA TYR A 30 8.27 -0.04 -17.50
C TYR A 30 7.05 -1.00 -17.40
N PRO A 31 6.58 -1.40 -16.20
CA PRO A 31 5.34 -2.17 -16.06
C PRO A 31 4.12 -1.51 -16.71
N PHE A 32 3.91 -0.21 -16.52
CA PHE A 32 2.75 0.49 -17.09
C PHE A 32 2.82 0.60 -18.62
N VAL A 33 3.99 0.92 -19.18
CA VAL A 33 4.20 0.96 -20.64
C VAL A 33 3.98 -0.42 -21.24
N LEU A 34 4.55 -1.47 -20.65
CA LEU A 34 4.39 -2.84 -21.14
C LEU A 34 2.93 -3.30 -21.09
N ILE A 35 2.22 -3.06 -19.98
CA ILE A 35 0.79 -3.37 -19.85
C ILE A 35 -0.03 -2.57 -20.87
N GLY A 36 0.27 -1.28 -21.05
CA GLY A 36 -0.40 -0.44 -22.04
C GLY A 36 -0.24 -0.96 -23.47
N VAL A 37 1.00 -1.32 -23.85
CA VAL A 37 1.28 -1.93 -25.17
C VAL A 37 0.58 -3.27 -25.31
N ALA A 38 0.61 -4.13 -24.29
CA ALA A 38 -0.07 -5.43 -24.33
C ALA A 38 -1.59 -5.28 -24.49
N ILE A 39 -2.22 -4.37 -23.73
CA ILE A 39 -3.65 -4.07 -23.86
C ILE A 39 -3.95 -3.50 -25.24
N ALA A 40 -3.14 -2.59 -25.77
CA ALA A 40 -3.33 -2.01 -27.08
C ALA A 40 -3.27 -3.07 -28.20
N VAL A 41 -2.29 -3.97 -28.14
CA VAL A 41 -2.14 -5.08 -29.11
C VAL A 41 -3.33 -6.04 -29.01
N VAL A 42 -3.71 -6.48 -27.81
CA VAL A 42 -4.86 -7.38 -27.61
C VAL A 42 -6.15 -6.73 -28.10
N THR A 43 -6.34 -5.44 -27.80
CA THR A 43 -7.51 -4.68 -28.24
C THR A 43 -7.53 -4.55 -29.77
N ALA A 44 -6.40 -4.23 -30.41
CA ALA A 44 -6.31 -4.16 -31.86
C ALA A 44 -6.61 -5.52 -32.52
N LEU A 45 -6.09 -6.62 -31.97
CA LEU A 45 -6.41 -7.96 -32.46
C LEU A 45 -7.91 -8.27 -32.31
N MET A 46 -8.54 -7.89 -31.19
CA MET A 46 -9.98 -8.11 -30.98
C MET A 46 -10.86 -7.25 -31.89
N VAL A 47 -10.48 -5.99 -32.14
CA VAL A 47 -11.24 -5.04 -32.97
C VAL A 47 -11.11 -5.36 -34.46
N PHE A 48 -9.92 -5.74 -34.93
CA PHE A 48 -9.66 -5.88 -36.36
C PHE A 48 -9.65 -7.34 -36.83
N VAL A 49 -9.07 -8.27 -36.07
CA VAL A 49 -8.82 -9.64 -36.54
C VAL A 49 -9.98 -10.59 -36.26
N VAL A 50 -10.57 -10.51 -35.06
CA VAL A 50 -11.69 -11.38 -34.69
C VAL A 50 -12.94 -11.19 -35.58
N PRO A 51 -13.39 -9.98 -35.94
CA PRO A 51 -14.58 -9.84 -36.78
C PRO A 51 -14.40 -10.39 -38.20
N GLU A 52 -13.20 -10.30 -38.78
CA GLU A 52 -12.92 -10.92 -40.08
C GLU A 52 -13.10 -12.44 -40.04
N MET A 53 -12.61 -13.09 -38.97
CA MET A 53 -12.80 -14.53 -38.78
C MET A 53 -14.28 -14.90 -38.64
N VAL A 54 -15.05 -14.11 -37.88
CA VAL A 54 -16.48 -14.34 -37.65
C VAL A 54 -17.30 -14.15 -38.93
N GLY A 55 -16.93 -13.18 -39.78
CA GLY A 55 -17.58 -12.94 -41.07
C GLY A 55 -17.50 -14.15 -42.02
N ILE A 56 -16.43 -14.94 -41.95
CA ILE A 56 -16.25 -16.17 -42.73
C ILE A 56 -17.18 -17.28 -42.22
N PHE A 57 -17.34 -17.38 -40.89
CA PHE A 57 -18.24 -18.37 -40.28
C PHE A 57 -19.72 -18.02 -40.50
N ALA A 58 -20.11 -16.73 -40.54
CA ALA A 58 -21.48 -16.31 -40.79
C ALA A 58 -22.03 -16.71 -42.18
N GLN A 59 -21.14 -16.95 -43.16
CA GLN A 59 -21.53 -17.45 -44.49
C GLN A 59 -21.71 -18.97 -44.52
N THR A 60 -21.17 -19.68 -43.53
CA THR A 60 -21.35 -21.12 -43.35
C THR A 60 -22.57 -21.31 -42.45
N LYS A 61 -23.65 -21.96 -42.91
CA LYS A 61 -24.92 -22.16 -42.16
C LYS A 61 -24.79 -23.13 -40.97
N THR A 62 -23.73 -23.00 -40.17
CA THR A 62 -23.45 -23.81 -39.00
C THR A 62 -23.50 -22.90 -37.79
N ASP A 63 -24.29 -23.26 -36.78
CA ASP A 63 -24.42 -22.48 -35.56
C ASP A 63 -23.03 -22.25 -34.93
N LEU A 64 -22.75 -20.99 -34.62
CA LEU A 64 -21.49 -20.57 -34.02
C LEU A 64 -21.33 -21.27 -32.64
N PRO A 65 -20.20 -21.95 -32.38
CA PRO A 65 -19.94 -22.55 -31.08
C PRO A 65 -20.07 -21.51 -29.96
N PRO A 66 -20.62 -21.86 -28.78
CA PRO A 66 -20.90 -20.90 -27.70
C PRO A 66 -19.66 -20.12 -27.24
N LEU A 67 -18.45 -20.68 -27.38
CA LEU A 67 -17.18 -19.99 -27.12
C LEU A 67 -16.93 -18.82 -28.08
N THR A 68 -17.32 -18.93 -29.36
CA THR A 68 -17.16 -17.86 -30.35
C THR A 68 -18.18 -16.74 -30.15
N VAL A 69 -19.42 -17.07 -29.76
CA VAL A 69 -20.45 -16.09 -29.40
C VAL A 69 -20.04 -15.29 -28.16
N GLY A 70 -19.45 -15.95 -27.15
CA GLY A 70 -18.89 -15.29 -25.99
C GLY A 70 -17.73 -14.34 -26.36
N LEU A 71 -16.84 -14.76 -27.27
CA LEU A 71 -15.74 -13.93 -27.75
C LEU A 71 -16.24 -12.68 -28.49
N ILE A 72 -17.23 -12.83 -29.38
CA ILE A 72 -17.86 -11.72 -30.11
C ILE A 72 -18.53 -10.75 -29.14
N ALA A 73 -19.30 -11.26 -28.17
CA ALA A 73 -19.97 -10.42 -27.17
C ALA A 73 -18.95 -9.64 -26.30
N THR A 74 -17.81 -10.25 -25.97
CA THR A 74 -16.74 -9.58 -25.21
C THR A 74 -16.02 -8.54 -26.07
N SER A 75 -15.82 -8.82 -27.35
CA SER A 75 -15.23 -7.88 -28.32
C SER A 75 -16.15 -6.68 -28.55
N ASP A 76 -17.44 -6.89 -28.84
CA ASP A 76 -18.44 -5.83 -28.99
C ASP A 76 -18.56 -4.95 -27.74
N PHE A 77 -18.50 -5.55 -26.55
CA PHE A 77 -18.51 -4.79 -25.29
C PHE A 77 -17.26 -3.91 -25.13
N LEU A 78 -16.08 -4.39 -25.55
CA LEU A 78 -14.84 -3.61 -25.52
C LEU A 78 -14.81 -2.51 -26.58
N THR A 79 -15.35 -2.75 -27.76
CA THR A 79 -15.37 -1.77 -28.87
C THR A 79 -16.45 -0.71 -28.72
N ASN A 80 -17.69 -1.07 -28.34
CA ASN A 80 -18.81 -0.13 -28.21
C ASN A 80 -18.99 0.46 -26.81
N GLN A 81 -18.63 -0.28 -25.75
CA GLN A 81 -18.79 0.15 -24.35
C GLN A 81 -17.46 0.30 -23.59
N GLY A 82 -16.30 0.30 -24.27
CA GLY A 82 -14.99 0.51 -23.62
C GLY A 82 -14.89 1.81 -22.80
N TRP A 83 -15.61 2.87 -23.20
CA TRP A 83 -15.72 4.12 -22.44
C TRP A 83 -16.47 3.95 -21.10
N ILE A 84 -17.44 3.02 -21.02
CA ILE A 84 -18.13 2.65 -19.77
C ILE A 84 -17.14 1.94 -18.84
N LEU A 85 -16.27 1.09 -19.37
CA LEU A 85 -15.23 0.42 -18.58
C LEU A 85 -14.21 1.42 -18.03
N GLY A 86 -13.81 2.41 -18.85
CA GLY A 86 -12.99 3.55 -18.41
C GLY A 86 -13.68 4.38 -17.33
N LEU A 87 -14.95 4.74 -17.51
CA LEU A 87 -15.75 5.43 -16.49
C LEU A 87 -15.98 4.58 -15.24
N ALA A 88 -16.10 3.27 -15.37
CA ALA A 88 -16.24 2.35 -14.24
C ALA A 88 -14.93 2.28 -13.45
N ILE A 89 -13.76 2.26 -14.11
CA ILE A 89 -12.46 2.32 -13.44
C ILE A 89 -12.27 3.69 -12.76
N VAL A 90 -12.53 4.79 -13.46
CA VAL A 90 -12.44 6.15 -12.88
C VAL A 90 -13.42 6.29 -11.72
N GLY A 91 -14.65 5.81 -11.87
CA GLY A 91 -15.68 5.77 -10.84
C GLY A 91 -15.24 4.92 -9.64
N LEU A 92 -14.67 3.74 -9.87
CA LEU A 92 -14.13 2.87 -8.84
C LEU A 92 -12.99 3.56 -8.08
N VAL A 93 -12.09 4.25 -8.77
CA VAL A 93 -10.99 5.02 -8.18
C VAL A 93 -11.53 6.19 -7.35
N VAL A 94 -12.50 6.96 -7.86
CA VAL A 94 -13.09 8.08 -7.13
C VAL A 94 -13.90 7.60 -5.93
N VAL A 95 -14.65 6.50 -6.07
CA VAL A 95 -15.42 5.88 -4.99
C VAL A 95 -14.50 5.32 -3.92
N THR A 96 -13.44 4.58 -4.29
CA THR A 96 -12.44 4.12 -3.32
C THR A 96 -11.73 5.30 -2.66
N GLN A 97 -11.36 6.36 -3.38
CA GLN A 97 -10.79 7.57 -2.78
C GLN A 97 -11.77 8.26 -1.82
N ARG A 98 -13.06 8.34 -2.15
CA ARG A 98 -14.11 8.92 -1.29
C ARG A 98 -14.39 8.05 -0.07
N LEU A 99 -14.43 6.72 -0.23
CA LEU A 99 -14.64 5.76 0.84
C LEU A 99 -13.43 5.72 1.77
N LEU A 100 -12.21 5.74 1.25
CA LEU A 100 -10.96 5.77 2.04
C LEU A 100 -10.78 7.09 2.83
N LYS A 101 -11.49 8.17 2.47
CA LYS A 101 -11.57 9.38 3.30
C LYS A 101 -12.45 9.20 4.55
N ASN A 102 -13.38 8.24 4.52
CA ASN A 102 -14.19 7.92 5.69
C ASN A 102 -13.42 6.92 6.60
N PRO A 103 -13.16 7.28 7.87
CA PRO A 103 -12.33 6.47 8.76
C PRO A 103 -12.89 5.05 9.00
N VAL A 104 -14.20 4.86 8.87
CA VAL A 104 -14.85 3.54 9.05
C VAL A 104 -14.45 2.58 7.93
N TYR A 105 -14.60 3.02 6.67
CA TYR A 105 -14.25 2.19 5.51
C TYR A 105 -12.74 2.00 5.39
N LYS A 106 -11.95 3.02 5.74
CA LYS A 106 -10.48 2.90 5.80
C LYS A 106 -10.05 1.81 6.78
N ARG A 107 -10.65 1.71 7.97
CA ARG A 107 -10.30 0.68 8.96
C ARG A 107 -10.61 -0.73 8.45
N MET A 108 -11.74 -0.90 7.78
CA MET A 108 -12.12 -2.18 7.18
C MET A 108 -11.17 -2.56 6.03
N SER A 109 -10.87 -1.64 5.12
CA SER A 109 -9.94 -1.89 4.02
C SER A 109 -8.53 -2.20 4.52
N ASP A 110 -8.06 -1.47 5.54
CA ASP A 110 -6.75 -1.67 6.15
C ASP A 110 -6.64 -3.08 6.77
N GLY A 111 -7.71 -3.58 7.39
CA GLY A 111 -7.77 -4.94 7.91
C GLY A 111 -7.80 -6.01 6.80
N VAL A 112 -8.53 -5.77 5.71
CA VAL A 112 -8.57 -6.68 4.55
C VAL A 112 -7.21 -6.74 3.86
N LEU A 113 -6.56 -5.59 3.68
CA LEU A 113 -5.28 -5.49 2.98
C LEU A 113 -4.14 -6.21 3.75
N LEU A 114 -4.22 -6.24 5.07
CA LEU A 114 -3.31 -7.01 5.93
C LEU A 114 -3.51 -8.53 5.83
N ARG A 115 -4.60 -9.02 5.23
CA ARG A 115 -4.83 -10.46 4.98
C ARG A 115 -4.24 -10.94 3.66
N VAL A 116 -3.85 -10.03 2.76
CA VAL A 116 -3.31 -10.40 1.44
C VAL A 116 -1.83 -10.79 1.57
N PRO A 117 -1.45 -12.04 1.23
CA PRO A 117 -0.05 -12.46 1.27
C PRO A 117 0.78 -11.64 0.25
N GLY A 118 1.95 -11.16 0.66
CA GLY A 118 2.78 -10.22 -0.11
C GLY A 118 2.60 -8.76 0.34
N ILE A 119 1.39 -8.21 0.22
CA ILE A 119 1.09 -6.82 0.62
C ILE A 119 1.26 -6.63 2.13
N ARG A 120 0.86 -7.64 2.93
CA ARG A 120 1.01 -7.62 4.39
C ARG A 120 2.42 -7.24 4.84
N ARG A 121 3.46 -7.87 4.27
CA ARG A 121 4.85 -7.66 4.70
C ARG A 121 5.34 -6.26 4.36
N ILE A 122 4.93 -5.73 3.21
CA ILE A 122 5.30 -4.38 2.76
C ILE A 122 4.65 -3.34 3.66
N LEU A 123 3.35 -3.45 3.92
CA LEU A 123 2.62 -2.49 4.76
C LEU A 123 3.15 -2.47 6.19
N ILE A 124 3.32 -3.64 6.80
CA ILE A 124 3.90 -3.76 8.14
C ILE A 124 5.30 -3.15 8.16
N GLY A 125 6.16 -3.51 7.20
CA GLY A 125 7.52 -2.99 7.14
C GLY A 125 7.57 -1.46 7.04
N MET A 126 6.74 -0.86 6.20
CA MET A 126 6.69 0.60 6.03
C MET A 126 6.17 1.33 7.28
N ASP A 127 5.06 0.86 7.86
CA ASP A 127 4.47 1.53 9.01
C ASP A 127 5.30 1.32 10.28
N THR A 128 5.89 0.14 10.46
CA THR A 128 6.81 -0.10 11.58
C THR A 128 8.11 0.70 11.43
N ALA A 129 8.67 0.83 10.22
CA ALA A 129 9.83 1.69 10.00
C ALA A 129 9.52 3.14 10.37
N ARG A 130 8.36 3.67 9.93
CA ARG A 130 7.92 5.01 10.29
C ARG A 130 7.75 5.18 11.80
N PHE A 131 7.09 4.21 12.44
CA PHE A 131 6.93 4.19 13.89
C PHE A 131 8.28 4.26 14.62
N SER A 132 9.22 3.37 14.26
CA SER A 132 10.53 3.32 14.91
C SER A 132 11.36 4.58 14.66
N SER A 133 11.37 5.12 13.44
CA SER A 133 12.08 6.37 13.14
C SER A 133 11.51 7.55 13.93
N THR A 134 10.19 7.67 14.01
CA THR A 134 9.56 8.74 14.81
C THR A 134 9.82 8.55 16.30
N LEU A 135 9.77 7.33 16.81
CA LEU A 135 10.07 7.04 18.20
C LEU A 135 11.51 7.43 18.56
N SER A 136 12.50 7.00 17.76
CA SER A 136 13.92 7.34 17.97
C SER A 136 14.17 8.85 17.96
N ILE A 137 13.61 9.58 16.98
CA ILE A 137 13.75 11.05 16.91
C ILE A 137 13.19 11.74 18.17
N LEU A 138 12.02 11.30 18.64
CA LEU A 138 11.38 11.89 19.82
C LEU A 138 12.14 11.56 21.09
N MET A 139 12.61 10.32 21.24
CA MET A 139 13.40 9.89 22.38
C MET A 139 14.73 10.63 22.45
N ALA A 140 15.45 10.75 21.32
CA ALA A 140 16.67 11.56 21.21
C ALA A 140 16.45 13.06 21.47
N SER A 141 15.21 13.54 21.33
CA SER A 141 14.81 14.91 21.68
C SER A 141 14.42 15.06 23.16
N GLY A 142 14.56 14.00 23.97
CA GLY A 142 14.20 13.97 25.38
C GLY A 142 12.70 13.88 25.66
N VAL A 143 11.87 13.54 24.66
CA VAL A 143 10.43 13.35 24.86
C VAL A 143 10.20 12.09 25.69
N PRO A 144 9.37 12.15 26.75
CA PRO A 144 9.08 10.98 27.57
C PRO A 144 8.55 9.81 26.74
N LEU A 145 9.04 8.58 27.00
CA LEU A 145 8.74 7.38 26.21
C LEU A 145 7.24 7.21 25.94
N LEU A 146 6.38 7.38 26.95
CA LEU A 146 4.94 7.21 26.80
C LEU A 146 4.33 8.21 25.81
N GLU A 147 4.81 9.45 25.80
CA GLU A 147 4.36 10.47 24.87
C GLU A 147 4.92 10.22 23.46
N ALA A 148 6.19 9.82 23.38
CA ALA A 148 6.84 9.43 22.14
C ALA A 148 6.12 8.25 21.45
N LEU A 149 5.70 7.23 22.21
CA LEU A 149 4.91 6.10 21.71
C LEU A 149 3.56 6.53 21.13
N LYS A 150 2.86 7.46 21.81
CA LYS A 150 1.56 7.97 21.32
C LYS A 150 1.72 8.75 20.00
N ILE A 151 2.75 9.57 19.90
CA ILE A 151 3.04 10.36 18.68
C ILE A 151 3.51 9.44 17.55
N ALA A 152 4.42 8.50 17.82
CA ALA A 152 4.90 7.53 16.86
C ALA A 152 3.77 6.63 16.31
N GLY A 153 2.83 6.23 17.17
CA GLY A 153 1.63 5.51 16.74
C GLY A 153 0.73 6.34 15.82
N ALA A 154 0.56 7.63 16.14
CA ALA A 154 -0.32 8.53 15.39
C ALA A 154 0.13 8.77 13.94
N VAL A 155 1.43 8.63 13.63
CA VAL A 155 1.96 8.79 12.27
C VAL A 155 1.84 7.54 11.40
N MET A 156 1.46 6.38 11.96
CA MET A 156 1.24 5.15 11.18
C MET A 156 0.04 5.31 10.24
N ASN A 157 0.16 4.86 8.99
CA ASN A 157 -0.86 5.05 7.97
C ASN A 157 -2.04 4.07 8.09
N ASN A 158 -1.74 2.81 8.40
CA ASN A 158 -2.74 1.76 8.59
C ASN A 158 -3.39 1.89 9.97
N LEU A 159 -4.73 1.99 9.99
CA LEU A 159 -5.50 2.21 11.21
C LEU A 159 -5.50 1.01 12.16
N VAL A 160 -5.30 -0.20 11.65
CA VAL A 160 -5.17 -1.42 12.47
C VAL A 160 -3.83 -1.40 13.21
N LEU A 161 -2.75 -1.07 12.51
CA LEU A 161 -1.42 -0.96 13.13
C LEU A 161 -1.35 0.21 14.11
N ARG A 162 -2.01 1.34 13.79
CA ARG A 162 -2.16 2.47 14.71
C ARG A 162 -2.86 2.07 16.00
N ALA A 163 -3.94 1.29 15.91
CA ALA A 163 -4.65 0.79 17.09
C ALA A 163 -3.76 -0.15 17.94
N ALA A 164 -3.02 -1.06 17.29
CA ALA A 164 -2.07 -1.92 18.00
C ALA A 164 -0.97 -1.11 18.72
N SER A 165 -0.46 -0.04 18.09
CA SER A 165 0.49 0.88 18.74
C SER A 165 -0.10 1.62 19.94
N GLN A 166 -1.39 1.97 19.90
CA GLN A 166 -2.08 2.56 21.06
C GLN A 166 -2.23 1.56 22.21
N GLU A 167 -2.50 0.29 21.91
CA GLU A 167 -2.53 -0.77 22.93
C GLU A 167 -1.15 -0.98 23.56
N VAL A 168 -0.07 -0.93 22.77
CA VAL A 168 1.30 -0.96 23.30
C VAL A 168 1.55 0.20 24.26
N ALA A 169 1.17 1.43 23.89
CA ALA A 169 1.31 2.60 24.76
C ALA A 169 0.49 2.44 26.06
N GLY A 170 -0.71 1.86 25.99
CA GLY A 170 -1.54 1.55 27.16
C GLY A 170 -0.87 0.55 28.11
N LYS A 171 -0.34 -0.56 27.57
CA LYS A 171 0.38 -1.58 28.35
C LYS A 171 1.62 -1.02 29.04
N VAL A 172 2.36 -0.13 28.37
CA VAL A 172 3.53 0.55 28.96
C VAL A 172 3.10 1.53 30.05
N GLN A 173 1.98 2.24 29.86
CA GLN A 173 1.41 3.11 30.89
C GLN A 173 0.98 2.34 32.15
N GLU A 174 0.56 1.09 32.00
CA GLU A 174 0.23 0.16 33.09
C GLU A 174 1.48 -0.47 33.75
N GLY A 175 2.69 -0.19 33.24
CA GLY A 175 3.95 -0.65 33.80
C GLY A 175 4.54 -1.91 33.15
N SER A 176 3.99 -2.37 32.02
CA SER A 176 4.67 -3.40 31.21
C SER A 176 5.95 -2.84 30.59
N SER A 177 6.99 -3.68 30.49
CA SER A 177 8.15 -3.36 29.67
C SER A 177 7.76 -3.18 28.20
N LEU A 178 8.47 -2.32 27.48
CA LEU A 178 8.18 -1.98 26.09
C LEU A 178 8.36 -3.21 25.18
N ASN A 179 9.43 -3.98 25.36
CA ASN A 179 9.65 -5.23 24.65
C ASN A 179 8.46 -6.20 24.83
N ARG A 180 7.96 -6.34 26.06
CA ARG A 180 6.83 -7.23 26.34
C ARG A 180 5.53 -6.71 25.70
N ALA A 181 5.30 -5.41 25.73
CA ALA A 181 4.13 -4.81 25.10
C ALA A 181 4.15 -5.01 23.58
N LEU A 182 5.30 -4.80 22.92
CA LEU A 182 5.46 -5.00 21.48
C LEU A 182 5.36 -6.46 21.06
N SER A 183 5.92 -7.39 21.84
CA SER A 183 5.92 -8.83 21.50
C SER A 183 4.53 -9.48 21.57
N GLN A 184 3.59 -8.89 22.30
CA GLN A 184 2.20 -9.34 22.35
C GLN A 184 1.40 -8.96 21.10
N GLU A 185 1.88 -8.01 20.29
CA GLU A 185 1.20 -7.58 19.07
C GLU A 185 1.78 -8.31 17.84
N ALA A 186 0.91 -8.96 17.05
CA ALA A 186 1.32 -9.83 15.93
C ALA A 186 1.91 -9.10 14.70
N PHE A 187 2.00 -7.78 14.75
CA PHE A 187 2.39 -6.94 13.61
C PHE A 187 3.80 -6.37 13.73
N PHE A 188 4.39 -6.28 14.93
CA PHE A 188 5.77 -5.80 15.04
C PHE A 188 6.74 -6.90 14.59
N PRO A 189 7.68 -6.61 13.67
CA PRO A 189 8.66 -7.59 13.23
C PRO A 189 9.54 -8.06 14.40
N PRO A 190 9.89 -9.36 14.48
CA PRO A 190 10.71 -9.89 15.57
C PRO A 190 12.03 -9.13 15.78
N MET A 191 12.68 -8.73 14.68
CA MET A 191 13.91 -7.93 14.74
C MET A 191 13.74 -6.62 15.51
N MET A 192 12.61 -5.92 15.33
CA MET A 192 12.34 -4.69 16.06
C MET A 192 12.18 -4.96 17.55
N VAL A 193 11.41 -5.99 17.90
CA VAL A 193 11.19 -6.40 19.29
C VAL A 193 12.52 -6.73 19.98
N HIS A 194 13.42 -7.44 19.29
CA HIS A 194 14.76 -7.75 19.79
C HIS A 194 15.65 -6.51 19.98
N MET A 195 15.62 -5.55 19.05
CA MET A 195 16.40 -4.31 19.21
C MET A 195 15.88 -3.49 20.38
N VAL A 196 14.57 -3.40 20.55
CA VAL A 196 13.95 -2.71 21.70
C VAL A 196 14.30 -3.41 23.01
N ALA A 197 14.31 -4.74 23.06
CA ALA A 197 14.73 -5.49 24.23
C ALA A 197 16.18 -5.16 24.63
N SER A 198 17.06 -5.06 23.64
CA SER A 198 18.46 -4.68 23.86
C SER A 198 18.57 -3.25 24.40
N GLY A 199 17.89 -2.29 23.76
CA GLY A 199 17.90 -0.88 24.18
C GLY A 199 17.29 -0.64 25.56
N GLU A 200 16.20 -1.34 25.88
CA GLU A 200 15.53 -1.28 27.19
C GLU A 200 16.44 -1.82 28.31
N THR A 201 17.31 -2.80 28.00
CA THR A 201 18.27 -3.36 28.96
C THR A 201 19.51 -2.47 29.14
N SER A 202 19.99 -1.86 28.06
CA SER A 202 21.16 -0.96 28.10
C SER A 202 20.83 0.46 28.56
N GLY A 203 19.55 0.82 28.65
CA GLY A 203 19.11 2.20 28.93
C GLY A 203 19.20 3.12 27.71
N GLU A 204 19.57 2.58 26.55
CA GLU A 204 19.80 3.29 25.30
C GLU A 204 18.67 2.92 24.31
N LEU A 205 17.52 3.57 24.46
CA LEU A 205 16.36 3.39 23.59
C LEU A 205 16.31 4.40 22.43
N GLU A 206 17.27 5.33 22.36
CA GLU A 206 17.41 6.37 21.34
C GLU A 206 17.98 5.84 20.01
#